data_AF-A0A060CBC6-F1
#
_entry.id   AF-A0A060CBC6-F1
#
_cell.length_a   1.000
_cell.length_b   1.000
_cell.length_c   1.000
_cell.angle_alpha   90.00
_cell.angle_beta   90.00
_cell.angle_gamma   90.00
#
_symmetry.space_group_name_H-M   'P 1'
#
loop_
_entity.id
_entity.type
_entity.pdbx_description
1 polymer ?
#
loop_
_entity_poly.entity_id
_entity_poly.type
_entity_poly.pdbx_seq_one_letter_code
_entity_poly.pdbx_strand_id
1 'polypeptide(L)'
;QPGVPVVASLLDQTAAGEMAEIIADPVQRSAHIEAIAAFARQYDFEGIDIDYENFAFKDDRGTWAETRPNFVTFVEELNARLATDGRILVVTVPPIYDTGTTQDSGYWVYDYGALVDHVDALCIMAYDYCNTSSEPGPVAPRAWWRASSTPPPIAAGGSEK
;
A
#
# COMPACT_ATOMS: atom_id res chain seq x y z
N GLN A 1 21.61 -23.16 -3.87
CA GLN A 1 20.71 -22.87 -2.73
C GLN A 1 19.85 -21.71 -3.21
N PRO A 2 18.52 -21.79 -3.26
CA PRO A 2 17.74 -20.58 -3.50
C PRO A 2 18.08 -19.60 -2.36
N GLY A 3 18.56 -18.41 -2.70
CA GLY A 3 18.80 -17.33 -1.75
C GLY A 3 17.47 -16.75 -1.25
N VAL A 4 17.53 -15.91 -0.22
CA VAL A 4 16.38 -15.08 0.18
C VAL A 4 16.14 -14.04 -0.93
N PRO A 5 14.90 -13.84 -1.41
CA PRO A 5 14.63 -12.85 -2.46
C PRO A 5 14.99 -11.44 -2.00
N VAL A 6 15.61 -10.65 -2.88
CA VAL A 6 15.92 -9.24 -2.65
C VAL A 6 14.77 -8.41 -3.23
N VAL A 7 14.01 -7.79 -2.34
CA VAL A 7 12.88 -6.93 -2.68
C VAL A 7 13.31 -5.48 -2.46
N ALA A 8 13.22 -4.64 -3.49
CA ALA A 8 13.57 -3.22 -3.38
C ALA A 8 12.36 -2.40 -2.95
N SER A 9 12.49 -1.69 -1.83
CA SER A 9 11.44 -0.80 -1.33
C SER A 9 11.53 0.59 -1.98
N LEU A 10 10.39 1.09 -2.44
CA LEU A 10 10.21 2.38 -3.10
C LEU A 10 9.33 3.26 -2.23
N LEU A 11 9.89 4.39 -1.82
CA LEU A 11 9.22 5.42 -1.03
C LEU A 11 8.71 6.53 -1.95
N ASP A 12 7.56 7.12 -1.64
CA ASP A 12 7.16 8.36 -2.30
C ASP A 12 7.82 9.57 -1.62
N GLN A 13 8.68 10.27 -2.36
CA GLN A 13 9.31 11.53 -1.91
C GLN A 13 8.73 12.76 -2.62
N THR A 14 7.53 12.63 -3.18
CA THR A 14 6.82 13.67 -3.90
C THR A 14 6.30 14.77 -2.98
N ALA A 15 5.89 15.90 -3.57
CA ALA A 15 5.08 16.88 -2.86
C ALA A 15 3.71 16.30 -2.49
N ALA A 16 2.99 16.98 -1.60
CA ALA A 16 1.60 16.64 -1.28
C ALA A 16 0.74 16.71 -2.56
N GLY A 17 -0.13 15.71 -2.77
CA GLY A 17 -1.01 15.55 -3.93
C GLY A 17 -0.34 14.91 -5.15
N GLU A 18 0.97 15.06 -5.32
CA GLU A 18 1.66 14.71 -6.57
C GLU A 18 1.65 13.20 -6.85
N MET A 19 1.91 12.34 -5.86
CA MET A 19 1.80 10.89 -6.07
C MET A 19 0.35 10.47 -6.37
N ALA A 20 -0.63 11.09 -5.73
CA ALA A 20 -2.05 10.83 -5.99
C ALA A 20 -2.45 11.24 -7.43
N GLU A 21 -1.92 12.36 -7.93
CA GLU A 21 -2.12 12.81 -9.32
C GLU A 21 -1.46 11.86 -10.33
N ILE A 22 -0.23 11.42 -10.05
CA ILE A 22 0.50 10.46 -10.90
C ILE A 22 -0.28 9.16 -11.07
N ILE A 23 -0.80 8.59 -9.97
CA ILE A 23 -1.56 7.34 -10.03
C ILE A 23 -2.99 7.54 -10.53
N ALA A 24 -3.56 8.74 -10.46
CA ALA A 24 -4.89 9.02 -11.00
C ALA A 24 -4.90 9.08 -12.54
N ASP A 25 -3.87 9.68 -13.15
CA ASP A 25 -3.77 9.81 -14.61
C ASP A 25 -3.28 8.48 -15.24
N PRO A 26 -4.04 7.84 -16.15
CA PRO A 26 -3.65 6.56 -16.74
C PRO A 26 -2.34 6.58 -17.52
N VAL A 27 -2.01 7.71 -18.16
CA VAL A 27 -0.77 7.86 -18.94
C VAL A 27 0.42 7.98 -17.99
N GLN A 28 0.29 8.81 -16.95
CA GLN A 28 1.35 8.97 -15.95
C GLN A 28 1.54 7.70 -15.11
N ARG A 29 0.44 7.05 -14.70
CA ARG A 29 0.46 5.79 -13.98
C ARG A 29 1.17 4.69 -14.77
N SER A 30 0.84 4.55 -16.06
CA SER A 30 1.51 3.57 -16.94
C SER A 30 3.01 3.87 -17.09
N ALA A 31 3.38 5.15 -17.24
CA ALA A 31 4.78 5.55 -17.31
C ALA A 31 5.54 5.25 -16.00
N HIS A 32 4.91 5.48 -14.86
CA HIS A 32 5.46 5.18 -13.53
C HIS A 32 5.67 3.67 -13.34
N ILE A 33 4.66 2.85 -13.70
CA ILE A 33 4.75 1.39 -13.65
C ILE A 33 5.91 0.86 -14.50
N GLU A 34 6.07 1.37 -15.73
CA GLU A 34 7.19 0.95 -16.58
C GLU A 34 8.55 1.40 -16.03
N ALA A 35 8.62 2.56 -15.38
CA ALA A 35 9.84 3.02 -14.70
C ALA A 35 10.21 2.08 -13.54
N ILE A 36 9.23 1.66 -12.73
CA ILE A 36 9.42 0.70 -11.63
C ILE A 36 9.88 -0.66 -12.18
N ALA A 37 9.22 -1.19 -13.21
CA ALA A 37 9.60 -2.47 -13.82
C ALA A 37 10.98 -2.41 -14.51
N ALA A 38 11.34 -1.28 -15.13
CA ALA A 38 12.68 -1.06 -15.66
C ALA A 38 13.74 -1.03 -14.56
N PHE A 39 13.47 -0.36 -13.44
CA PHE A 39 14.34 -0.34 -12.27
C PHE A 39 14.54 -1.76 -11.70
N ALA A 40 13.46 -2.51 -11.49
CA ALA A 40 13.52 -3.88 -11.00
C ALA A 40 14.40 -4.77 -11.89
N ARG A 41 14.26 -4.66 -13.22
CA ARG A 41 15.08 -5.39 -14.20
C ARG A 41 16.54 -4.94 -14.22
N GLN A 42 16.78 -3.63 -14.15
CA GLN A 42 18.14 -3.07 -14.24
C GLN A 42 19.05 -3.61 -13.13
N TYR A 43 18.50 -3.79 -11.93
CA TYR A 43 19.25 -4.25 -10.75
C TYR A 43 18.94 -5.70 -10.37
N ASP A 44 18.13 -6.38 -11.17
CA ASP A 44 17.70 -7.76 -11.00
C ASP A 44 17.07 -8.08 -9.63
N PHE A 45 16.24 -7.18 -9.11
CA PHE A 45 15.50 -7.40 -7.85
C PHE A 45 14.37 -8.41 -8.02
N GLU A 46 14.32 -9.47 -7.22
CA GLU A 46 13.26 -10.48 -7.29
C GLU A 46 11.85 -9.91 -6.98
N GLY A 47 11.77 -8.72 -6.39
CA GLY A 47 10.52 -8.01 -6.22
C GLY A 47 10.65 -6.52 -5.95
N ILE A 48 9.49 -5.86 -5.90
CA ILE A 48 9.33 -4.47 -5.48
C ILE A 48 8.44 -4.42 -4.25
N ASP A 49 8.79 -3.56 -3.30
CA ASP A 49 7.94 -3.16 -2.19
C ASP A 49 7.51 -1.70 -2.40
N ILE A 50 6.21 -1.45 -2.43
CA ILE A 50 5.64 -0.09 -2.54
C ILE A 50 5.33 0.40 -1.13
N ASP A 51 6.07 1.40 -0.67
CA ASP A 51 5.90 2.09 0.60
C ASP A 51 5.55 3.57 0.36
N TYR A 52 4.38 3.78 -0.26
CA TYR A 52 3.90 5.12 -0.61
C TYR A 52 2.98 5.64 0.48
N GLU A 53 3.42 6.70 1.15
CA GLU A 53 2.86 7.21 2.39
C GLU A 53 2.37 8.66 2.25
N ASN A 54 2.89 9.47 1.33
CA ASN A 54 2.60 10.91 1.34
C ASN A 54 1.13 11.24 1.17
N PHE A 55 0.37 10.50 0.36
CA PHE A 55 -1.07 10.73 0.26
C PHE A 55 -1.82 10.43 1.58
N ALA A 56 -1.26 9.60 2.45
CA ALA A 56 -1.80 9.29 3.77
C ALA A 56 -1.35 10.25 4.87
N PHE A 57 -0.15 10.84 4.76
CA PHE A 57 0.45 11.63 5.84
C PHE A 57 0.62 13.12 5.53
N LYS A 58 0.56 13.53 4.26
CA LYS A 58 0.75 14.93 3.82
C LYS A 58 -0.46 15.53 3.12
N ASP A 59 -1.25 14.72 2.42
CA ASP A 59 -2.43 15.21 1.70
C ASP A 59 -3.61 15.45 2.65
N ASP A 60 -4.61 16.21 2.19
CA ASP A 60 -5.87 16.35 2.90
C ASP A 60 -6.65 15.03 2.87
N ARG A 61 -7.13 14.57 4.02
CA ARG A 61 -7.87 13.30 4.12
C ARG A 61 -9.15 13.26 3.28
N GLY A 62 -9.69 14.41 2.90
CA GLY A 62 -10.80 14.54 1.96
C GLY A 62 -10.47 14.05 0.55
N THR A 63 -9.20 13.97 0.15
CA THR A 63 -8.79 13.43 -1.16
C THR A 63 -8.81 11.91 -1.21
N TRP A 64 -8.81 11.23 -0.06
CA TRP A 64 -8.66 9.77 0.02
C TRP A 64 -9.76 9.00 -0.70
N ALA A 65 -10.96 9.57 -0.84
CA ALA A 65 -12.06 8.94 -1.57
C ALA A 65 -11.74 8.78 -3.06
N GLU A 66 -10.96 9.71 -3.63
CA GLU A 66 -10.49 9.67 -5.02
C GLU A 66 -9.18 8.87 -5.11
N THR A 67 -8.24 9.04 -4.17
CA THR A 67 -6.95 8.34 -4.18
C THR A 67 -7.10 6.83 -3.99
N ARG A 68 -8.02 6.38 -3.12
CA ARG A 68 -8.23 4.96 -2.78
C ARG A 68 -8.41 4.04 -3.99
N PRO A 69 -9.39 4.25 -4.89
CA PRO A 69 -9.55 3.40 -6.07
C PRO A 69 -8.37 3.52 -7.05
N ASN A 70 -7.75 4.71 -7.18
CA ASN A 70 -6.60 4.90 -8.08
C ASN A 70 -5.36 4.15 -7.58
N PHE A 71 -5.16 4.07 -6.26
CA PHE A 71 -4.08 3.29 -5.67
C PHE A 71 -4.29 1.78 -5.89
N VAL A 72 -5.53 1.29 -5.76
CA VAL A 72 -5.85 -0.12 -6.08
C VAL A 72 -5.56 -0.42 -7.54
N THR A 73 -6.01 0.42 -8.48
CA THR A 73 -5.72 0.25 -9.92
C THR A 73 -4.22 0.29 -10.21
N PHE A 74 -3.47 1.17 -9.55
CA PHE A 74 -2.00 1.19 -9.66
C PHE A 74 -1.35 -0.11 -9.20
N VAL A 75 -1.77 -0.65 -8.06
CA VAL A 75 -1.23 -1.92 -7.53
C VAL A 75 -1.59 -3.10 -8.44
N GLU A 76 -2.82 -3.17 -8.93
CA GLU A 76 -3.27 -4.17 -9.90
C GLU A 76 -2.42 -4.16 -11.18
N GLU A 77 -2.31 -2.98 -11.82
CA GLU A 77 -1.56 -2.82 -13.07
C GLU A 77 -0.04 -3.08 -12.86
N LEU A 78 0.51 -2.65 -11.72
CA LEU A 78 1.91 -2.88 -11.37
C LEU A 78 2.20 -4.38 -11.17
N ASN A 79 1.35 -5.09 -10.43
CA ASN A 79 1.53 -6.52 -10.20
C ASN A 79 1.46 -7.30 -11.52
N ALA A 80 0.45 -7.01 -12.35
CA ALA A 80 0.31 -7.62 -13.66
C ALA A 80 1.58 -7.41 -14.51
N ARG A 81 2.18 -6.21 -14.43
CA ARG A 81 3.41 -5.89 -15.14
C ARG A 81 4.65 -6.59 -14.57
N LEU A 82 4.84 -6.62 -13.25
CA LEU A 82 5.98 -7.29 -12.60
C LEU A 82 5.92 -8.81 -12.79
N ALA A 83 4.72 -9.39 -12.79
CA ALA A 83 4.50 -10.81 -13.05
C ALA A 83 5.00 -11.25 -14.44
N THR A 84 5.00 -10.36 -15.45
CA THR A 84 5.58 -10.67 -16.78
C THR A 84 7.08 -10.93 -16.73
N ASP A 85 7.77 -10.36 -15.74
CA ASP A 85 9.20 -10.56 -15.49
C ASP A 85 9.45 -11.62 -14.40
N GLY A 86 8.40 -12.26 -13.87
CA GLY A 86 8.49 -13.22 -12.77
C GLY A 86 8.87 -12.61 -11.42
N ARG A 87 8.58 -11.32 -11.21
CA ARG A 87 8.92 -10.57 -9.99
C ARG A 87 7.70 -10.43 -9.08
N ILE A 88 7.93 -10.42 -7.77
CA ILE A 88 6.86 -10.28 -6.77
C ILE A 88 6.57 -8.81 -6.44
N LEU A 89 5.34 -8.54 -6.01
CA LEU A 89 4.91 -7.25 -5.48
C LEU A 89 4.54 -7.36 -3.99
N VAL A 90 5.24 -6.57 -3.18
CA VAL A 90 4.89 -6.29 -1.79
C VAL A 90 4.34 -4.86 -1.72
N VAL A 91 3.37 -4.63 -0.84
CA VAL A 91 2.91 -3.27 -0.53
C VAL A 91 2.96 -3.07 0.98
N THR A 92 3.66 -2.03 1.42
CA THR A 92 3.77 -1.62 2.80
C THR A 92 2.74 -0.53 3.10
N VAL A 93 1.94 -0.74 4.15
CA VAL A 93 0.78 0.10 4.46
C VAL A 93 0.62 0.33 5.96
N PRO A 94 0.18 1.53 6.38
CA PRO A 94 -0.23 1.77 7.77
C PRO A 94 -1.56 1.05 8.08
N PRO A 95 -1.87 0.80 9.37
CA PRO A 95 -3.00 -0.03 9.78
C PRO A 95 -4.37 0.61 9.50
N ILE A 96 -5.31 -0.19 9.01
CA ILE A 96 -6.76 0.09 9.06
C ILE A 96 -7.41 -0.70 10.19
N TYR A 97 -8.53 -0.21 10.71
CA TYR A 97 -9.19 -0.83 11.88
C TYR A 97 -10.54 -1.48 11.55
N ASP A 98 -11.17 -1.07 10.45
CA ASP A 98 -12.41 -1.65 9.94
C ASP A 98 -12.54 -1.42 8.42
N THR A 99 -13.67 -1.84 7.83
CA THR A 99 -13.98 -1.63 6.40
C THR A 99 -14.63 -0.27 6.10
N GLY A 100 -14.73 0.62 7.09
CA GLY A 100 -15.33 1.93 6.96
C GLY A 100 -14.37 2.95 6.35
N THR A 101 -14.89 4.14 6.09
CA THR A 101 -14.12 5.30 5.57
C THR A 101 -14.20 6.49 6.53
N THR A 102 -14.30 6.20 7.83
CA THR A 102 -14.46 7.21 8.89
C THR A 102 -13.11 7.60 9.48
N GLN A 103 -13.07 8.59 10.38
CA GLN A 103 -11.85 8.89 11.15
C GLN A 103 -11.35 7.70 11.97
N ASP A 104 -12.26 6.92 12.53
CA ASP A 104 -11.94 5.79 13.38
C ASP A 104 -11.50 4.54 12.60
N SER A 105 -11.71 4.53 11.28
CA SER A 105 -11.32 3.45 10.37
C SER A 105 -9.80 3.36 10.12
N GLY A 106 -9.02 4.33 10.61
CA GLY A 106 -7.57 4.41 10.38
C GLY A 106 -7.24 4.96 8.98
N TYR A 107 -6.24 4.36 8.32
CA TYR A 107 -5.74 4.79 7.02
C TYR A 107 -6.53 4.17 5.85
N TRP A 108 -7.84 4.38 5.82
CA TRP A 108 -8.76 3.71 4.88
C TRP A 108 -8.52 3.99 3.38
N VAL A 109 -7.61 4.92 3.05
CA VAL A 109 -7.10 5.10 1.67
C VAL A 109 -6.45 3.82 1.12
N TYR A 110 -5.86 2.99 1.97
CA TYR A 110 -5.33 1.68 1.62
C TYR A 110 -6.45 0.63 1.75
N ASP A 111 -7.17 0.38 0.65
CA ASP A 111 -8.25 -0.62 0.63
C ASP A 111 -7.70 -2.05 0.72
N TYR A 112 -7.46 -2.56 1.92
CA TYR A 112 -6.87 -3.89 2.11
C TYR A 112 -7.66 -4.97 1.38
N GLY A 113 -9.01 -4.89 1.40
CA GLY A 113 -9.87 -5.88 0.77
C GLY A 113 -9.68 -5.94 -0.75
N ALA A 114 -9.43 -4.80 -1.40
CA ALA A 114 -9.15 -4.76 -2.82
C ALA A 114 -7.67 -5.01 -3.15
N LEU A 115 -6.74 -4.66 -2.26
CA LEU A 115 -5.30 -4.83 -2.49
C LEU A 115 -4.84 -6.29 -2.40
N VAL A 116 -5.43 -7.10 -1.51
CA VAL A 116 -4.97 -8.48 -1.25
C VAL A 116 -5.03 -9.41 -2.45
N ASP A 117 -5.89 -9.12 -3.45
CA ASP A 117 -5.97 -9.89 -4.69
C ASP A 117 -4.89 -9.50 -5.70
N HIS A 118 -4.10 -8.46 -5.42
CA HIS A 118 -3.15 -7.84 -6.34
C HIS A 118 -1.72 -7.77 -5.80
N VAL A 119 -1.42 -8.41 -4.66
CA VAL A 119 -0.08 -8.42 -4.07
C VAL A 119 0.34 -9.82 -3.67
N ASP A 120 1.64 -10.11 -3.70
CA ASP A 120 2.20 -11.33 -3.12
C ASP A 120 2.28 -11.26 -1.59
N ALA A 121 2.47 -10.05 -1.05
CA ALA A 121 2.40 -9.79 0.38
C ALA A 121 1.94 -8.36 0.69
N LEU A 122 1.17 -8.22 1.76
CA LEU A 122 0.83 -6.93 2.37
C LEU A 122 1.61 -6.80 3.68
N CYS A 123 2.49 -5.80 3.78
CA CYS A 123 3.28 -5.52 4.97
C CYS A 123 2.60 -4.42 5.79
N ILE A 124 2.00 -4.78 6.93
CA ILE A 124 1.26 -3.83 7.77
C ILE A 124 2.21 -3.20 8.79
N MET A 125 2.36 -1.88 8.76
CA MET A 125 3.17 -1.08 9.68
C MET A 125 2.49 -0.90 11.04
N ALA A 126 2.28 -2.00 11.76
CA ALA A 126 1.67 -2.01 13.10
C ALA A 126 2.66 -1.53 14.19
N TYR A 127 3.19 -0.32 14.01
CA TYR A 127 4.06 0.42 14.94
C TYR A 127 3.75 1.92 14.89
N ASP A 128 4.56 2.75 15.57
CA ASP A 128 4.38 4.20 15.71
C ASP A 128 3.05 4.66 16.31
N TYR A 129 2.44 3.80 17.13
CA TYR A 129 1.29 4.17 17.98
C TYR A 129 1.64 5.34 18.91
N CYS A 130 2.80 5.26 19.54
CA CYS A 130 3.47 6.40 20.18
C CYS A 130 4.75 6.69 19.40
N ASN A 131 4.89 7.92 18.91
CA ASN A 131 6.05 8.42 18.18
C ASN A 131 6.57 9.74 18.79
N THR A 132 7.54 10.38 18.14
CA THR A 132 8.20 11.61 18.61
C THR A 132 7.27 12.81 18.79
N SER A 133 6.09 12.78 18.16
CA SER A 133 5.08 13.86 18.21
C SER A 133 3.95 13.56 19.20
N SER A 134 4.01 12.44 19.92
CA SER A 134 2.99 11.99 20.88
C SER A 134 3.49 12.02 22.33
N GLU A 135 2.57 11.91 23.28
CA GLU A 135 2.94 11.64 24.68
C GLU A 135 3.69 10.32 24.80
N PRO A 136 4.72 10.23 25.68
CA PRO A 136 5.49 9.00 25.85
C PRO A 136 4.62 7.78 26.18
N GLY A 137 4.84 6.70 25.44
CA GLY A 137 4.08 5.46 25.59
C GLY A 137 4.67 4.32 24.74
N PRO A 138 4.00 3.15 24.72
CA PRO A 138 4.46 2.02 23.93
C PRO A 138 4.36 2.30 22.42
N VAL A 139 5.44 2.01 21.68
CA VAL A 139 5.47 2.14 20.20
C VAL A 139 4.44 1.23 19.51
N ALA A 140 4.18 0.05 20.07
CA ALA A 140 3.19 -0.90 19.58
C ALA A 140 2.53 -1.65 20.75
N PRO A 141 1.51 -1.07 21.43
CA PRO A 141 0.82 -1.76 22.52
C PRO A 141 0.15 -3.05 22.01
N ARG A 142 0.36 -4.16 22.72
CA ARG A 142 -0.07 -5.51 22.29
C ARG A 142 -1.56 -5.60 21.91
N ALA A 143 -2.45 -4.94 22.65
CA ALA A 143 -3.88 -4.98 22.39
C ALA A 143 -4.23 -4.29 21.06
N TRP A 144 -3.63 -3.12 20.82
CA TRP A 144 -3.75 -2.38 19.58
C TRP A 144 -3.16 -3.16 18.40
N TRP A 145 -1.95 -3.69 18.56
CA TRP A 145 -1.28 -4.49 17.52
C TRP A 145 -2.13 -5.67 17.03
N ARG A 146 -2.79 -6.38 17.95
CA ARG A 146 -3.70 -7.48 17.59
C ARG A 146 -4.93 -7.03 16.83
N ALA A 147 -5.45 -5.84 17.13
CA ALA A 147 -6.58 -5.27 16.42
C ALA A 147 -6.17 -4.87 14.99
N SER A 148 -5.00 -4.26 14.81
CA SER A 148 -4.47 -3.88 13.49
C SER A 148 -4.02 -5.07 12.63
N SER A 149 -3.60 -6.19 13.26
CA SER A 149 -3.08 -7.36 12.55
C SER A 149 -4.17 -8.37 12.14
N THR A 150 -5.43 -8.09 12.47
CA THR A 150 -6.56 -8.94 12.08
C THR A 150 -7.28 -8.22 10.95
N PRO A 151 -7.20 -8.69 9.69
CA PRO A 151 -7.91 -8.04 8.60
C PRO A 151 -9.40 -7.99 8.95
N PRO A 152 -10.10 -6.87 8.70
CA PRO A 152 -11.54 -6.87 8.82
C PRO A 152 -12.12 -7.92 7.87
N PRO A 153 -13.24 -8.59 8.24
CA PRO A 153 -13.81 -9.63 7.39
C PRO A 153 -14.07 -9.07 6.00
N ILE A 154 -13.43 -9.66 4.98
CA ILE A 154 -13.68 -9.33 3.57
C ILE A 154 -15.17 -9.55 3.35
N ALA A 155 -15.89 -8.49 2.99
CA ALA A 155 -17.30 -8.61 2.65
C ALA A 155 -17.39 -9.61 1.49
N ALA A 156 -18.05 -10.75 1.72
CA ALA A 156 -18.28 -11.75 0.71
C ALA A 156 -19.19 -11.16 -0.39
N GLY A 157 -18.59 -10.50 -1.37
CA GLY A 157 -19.22 -10.05 -2.60
C GLY A 157 -19.42 -11.23 -3.54
N GLY A 158 -20.15 -12.26 -3.10
CA GLY A 158 -20.58 -13.37 -3.92
C GLY A 158 -22.09 -13.36 -3.98
N SER A 159 -22.66 -12.73 -5.01
CA SER A 159 -24.04 -13.01 -5.40
C SER A 159 -24.12 -14.47 -5.83
N GLU A 160 -24.66 -15.32 -4.96
CA GLU A 160 -25.26 -16.57 -5.42
C GLU A 160 -26.48 -16.23 -6.30
N LYS A 161 -26.43 -16.77 -7.52
CA LYS A 161 -27.46 -16.87 -8.58
C LYS A 161 -27.43 -15.81 -9.68
#